data_AF-A0A962FMY5-F1
#
_entry.id   AF-A0A962FMY5-F1
#
_cell.length_a   1.000
_cell.length_b   1.000
_cell.length_c   1.000
_cell.angle_alpha   90.00
_cell.angle_beta   90.00
_cell.angle_gamma   90.00
#
_symmetry.space_group_name_H-M   'P 1'
#
loop_
_entity.id
_entity.type
_entity.pdbx_description
1 polymer ?
#
loop_
_entity_poly.entity_id
_entity_poly.type
_entity_poly.pdbx_seq_one_letter_code
_entity_poly.pdbx_strand_id
1 'polypeptide(L)'
;NPIKDLYKTEVFATAAWRNRSRPTGALGPAGMVIPERILTKPPTAELRENQKDQDSLPPYDVLDDILECLVEREMALTEILARGHDPKTVQKVERLLYIAEYKRRQSAPGVKISERSFGRDRRYPITNRFRETLSD
;
A
#
# COMPACT_ATOMS: atom_id res chain seq x y z
N ASN A 1 -12.20 -6.60 6.10
CA ASN A 1 -11.52 -5.46 5.44
C ASN A 1 -11.51 -5.72 3.93
N PRO A 2 -12.45 -5.12 3.15
CA PRO A 2 -12.69 -5.50 1.75
C PRO A 2 -11.56 -5.14 0.77
N ILE A 3 -10.81 -4.09 1.05
CA ILE A 3 -9.74 -3.56 0.20
C ILE A 3 -8.36 -3.73 0.84
N LYS A 4 -8.24 -4.71 1.75
CA LYS A 4 -7.01 -4.93 2.56
C LYS A 4 -5.79 -5.19 1.69
N ASP A 5 -5.99 -5.89 0.58
CA ASP A 5 -4.94 -6.42 -0.30
C ASP A 5 -4.85 -5.62 -1.61
N LEU A 6 -5.24 -4.35 -1.57
CA LEU A 6 -5.06 -3.40 -2.66
C LEU A 6 -4.14 -2.29 -2.20
N TYR A 7 -3.17 -1.95 -3.04
CA TYR A 7 -2.41 -0.73 -2.91
C TYR A 7 -3.26 0.50 -3.19
N LYS A 8 -2.76 1.67 -2.79
CA LYS A 8 -3.57 2.88 -2.83
C LYS A 8 -3.82 3.34 -4.27
N THR A 9 -2.82 3.24 -5.12
CA THR A 9 -2.93 3.44 -6.58
C THR A 9 -3.97 2.52 -7.20
N GLU A 10 -4.01 1.25 -6.82
CA GLU A 10 -5.02 0.28 -7.29
C GLU A 10 -6.43 0.61 -6.82
N VAL A 11 -6.58 1.11 -5.59
CA VAL A 11 -7.88 1.60 -5.10
C VAL A 11 -8.41 2.74 -5.96
N PHE A 12 -7.56 3.71 -6.32
CA PHE A 12 -7.94 4.79 -7.23
C PHE A 12 -8.27 4.27 -8.63
N ALA A 13 -7.47 3.37 -9.18
CA ALA A 13 -7.71 2.76 -10.48
C ALA A 13 -9.04 1.97 -10.51
N THR A 14 -9.31 1.18 -9.47
CA THR A 14 -10.54 0.40 -9.31
C THR A 14 -11.76 1.31 -9.16
N ALA A 15 -11.64 2.40 -8.41
CA ALA A 15 -12.70 3.37 -8.25
C ALA A 15 -13.04 4.07 -9.58
N ALA A 16 -12.02 4.52 -10.32
CA ALA A 16 -12.18 5.12 -11.63
C ALA A 16 -12.79 4.14 -12.65
N TRP A 17 -12.35 2.87 -12.62
CA TRP A 17 -12.94 1.81 -13.43
C TRP A 17 -14.41 1.58 -13.07
N ARG A 18 -14.77 1.53 -11.78
CA ARG A 18 -16.17 1.35 -11.34
C ARG A 18 -17.08 2.49 -11.78
N ASN A 19 -16.58 3.72 -11.90
CA ASN A 19 -17.38 4.82 -12.44
C ASN A 19 -17.67 4.68 -13.94
N ARG A 20 -16.77 4.03 -14.69
CA ARG A 20 -16.92 3.78 -16.14
C ARG A 20 -17.63 2.46 -16.46
N SER A 21 -17.61 1.52 -15.52
CA SER A 21 -18.04 0.14 -15.72
C SER A 21 -19.02 -0.29 -14.63
N ARG A 22 -20.11 -0.97 -15.01
CA ARG A 22 -20.99 -1.66 -14.05
C ARG A 22 -20.79 -3.18 -14.22
N PRO A 23 -20.15 -3.87 -13.26
CA PRO A 23 -19.99 -5.32 -13.34
C PRO A 23 -21.35 -6.03 -13.35
N THR A 24 -21.43 -7.15 -14.06
CA THR A 24 -22.58 -8.05 -13.99
C THR A 24 -22.81 -8.49 -12.55
N GLY A 25 -24.04 -8.37 -12.05
CA GLY A 25 -24.38 -8.68 -10.66
C GLY A 25 -24.12 -7.56 -9.65
N ALA A 26 -23.57 -6.40 -10.07
CA ALA A 26 -23.41 -5.26 -9.16
C ALA A 26 -24.77 -4.68 -8.74
N LEU A 27 -25.00 -4.62 -7.42
CA LEU A 27 -26.23 -4.12 -6.80
C LEU A 27 -26.32 -2.58 -6.75
N GLY A 28 -25.21 -1.88 -6.97
CA GLY A 28 -25.17 -0.42 -6.98
C GLY A 28 -25.70 0.20 -8.29
N PRO A 29 -25.89 1.54 -8.31
CA PRO A 29 -26.40 2.23 -9.49
C PRO A 29 -25.46 2.14 -10.70
N ALA A 30 -26.01 2.34 -11.88
CA ALA A 30 -25.24 2.55 -13.10
C ALA A 30 -24.61 3.97 -13.12
N GLY A 31 -23.56 4.15 -13.92
CA GLY A 31 -22.87 5.43 -14.05
C GLY A 31 -21.93 5.75 -12.89
N MET A 32 -21.71 7.05 -12.66
CA MET A 32 -20.79 7.56 -11.65
C MET A 32 -21.34 7.31 -10.24
N VAL A 33 -20.68 6.42 -9.50
CA VAL A 33 -21.04 6.07 -8.11
C VAL A 33 -20.14 6.79 -7.11
N ILE A 34 -18.86 6.97 -7.48
CA ILE A 34 -17.84 7.61 -6.65
C ILE A 34 -17.65 9.03 -7.18
N PRO A 35 -17.93 10.08 -6.39
CA PRO A 35 -17.75 11.46 -6.85
C PRO A 35 -16.32 11.76 -7.29
N GLU A 36 -16.16 12.44 -8.44
CA GLU A 36 -14.86 12.79 -9.03
C GLU A 36 -13.94 13.51 -8.05
N ARG A 37 -14.50 14.38 -7.21
CA ARG A 37 -13.74 15.10 -6.16
C ARG A 37 -12.99 14.18 -5.19
N ILE A 38 -13.45 12.93 -5.00
CA ILE A 38 -12.79 11.96 -4.12
C ILE A 38 -11.56 11.36 -4.80
N LEU A 39 -11.57 11.28 -6.13
CA LEU A 39 -10.47 10.75 -6.96
C LEU A 39 -9.41 11.81 -7.24
N THR A 40 -9.81 13.07 -7.40
CA THR A 40 -8.93 14.18 -7.78
C THR A 40 -8.36 14.94 -6.59
N LYS A 41 -9.00 14.89 -5.42
CA LYS A 41 -8.42 15.52 -4.24
C LYS A 41 -7.08 14.84 -3.91
N PRO A 42 -6.06 15.60 -3.50
CA PRO A 42 -4.80 15.02 -3.06
C PRO A 42 -5.09 13.98 -1.97
N PRO A 43 -4.41 12.84 -1.99
CA PRO A 43 -4.55 11.87 -0.92
C PRO A 43 -4.16 12.49 0.41
N THR A 44 -5.05 12.37 1.39
CA THR A 44 -4.81 12.74 2.79
C THR A 44 -5.15 11.53 3.66
N ALA A 45 -4.24 11.03 4.49
CA ALA A 45 -4.66 10.27 5.67
C ALA A 45 -4.85 11.24 6.81
N GLU A 46 -6.10 11.64 7.00
CA GLU A 46 -6.47 12.33 8.22
C GLU A 46 -7.45 11.47 9.03
N LEU A 47 -7.02 11.15 10.25
CA LEU A 47 -7.89 10.99 11.43
C LEU A 47 -7.68 12.17 12.40
N ARG A 48 -7.03 13.27 11.98
CA ARG A 48 -6.85 14.52 12.76
C ARG A 48 -6.84 15.74 11.85
N GLU A 49 -7.45 16.84 12.29
CA GLU A 49 -7.41 18.13 11.61
C GLU A 49 -5.96 18.63 11.48
N ASN A 50 -5.52 18.93 10.25
CA ASN A 50 -4.22 19.53 9.88
C ASN A 50 -3.02 18.59 9.78
N GLN A 51 -3.20 17.27 9.61
CA GLN A 51 -2.07 16.37 9.36
C GLN A 51 -2.03 15.90 7.91
N LYS A 52 -1.02 16.34 7.14
CA LYS A 52 -0.80 15.83 5.78
C LYS A 52 0.10 14.59 5.82
N ASP A 53 -0.38 13.50 5.24
CA ASP A 53 0.38 12.24 5.05
C ASP A 53 1.74 12.45 4.36
N GLN A 54 1.79 13.43 3.46
CA GLN A 54 2.96 13.81 2.68
C GLN A 54 4.12 14.36 3.52
N ASP A 55 3.88 14.71 4.79
CA ASP A 55 4.96 15.13 5.68
C ASP A 55 5.82 13.93 6.14
N SER A 56 5.33 12.69 5.98
CA SER A 56 5.99 11.50 6.52
C SER A 56 6.12 10.30 5.57
N LEU A 57 5.37 10.23 4.47
CA LEU A 57 5.47 9.16 3.48
C LEU A 57 5.80 9.72 2.09
N PRO A 58 6.48 8.94 1.23
CA PRO A 58 6.63 9.32 -0.17
C PRO A 58 5.25 9.33 -0.89
N PRO A 59 5.17 9.95 -2.08
CA PRO A 59 4.00 9.83 -2.96
C PRO A 59 3.55 8.37 -3.14
N TYR A 60 2.24 8.11 -3.28
CA TYR A 60 1.72 6.74 -3.27
C TYR A 60 2.18 5.87 -4.43
N ASP A 61 2.43 6.45 -5.60
CA ASP A 61 3.05 5.75 -6.73
C ASP A 61 4.45 5.21 -6.37
N VAL A 62 5.26 6.03 -5.69
CA VAL A 62 6.58 5.63 -5.18
C VAL A 62 6.44 4.63 -4.02
N LEU A 63 5.52 4.88 -3.08
CA LEU A 63 5.31 4.01 -1.92
C LEU A 63 4.86 2.61 -2.35
N ASP A 64 3.88 2.54 -3.24
CA ASP A 64 3.27 1.29 -3.68
C ASP A 64 4.29 0.44 -4.48
N ASP A 65 5.10 1.04 -5.36
CA ASP A 65 6.16 0.28 -6.07
C ASP A 65 7.22 -0.27 -5.11
N ILE A 66 7.64 0.50 -4.10
CA ILE A 66 8.58 0.01 -3.08
C ILE A 66 7.95 -1.13 -2.27
N LEU A 67 6.68 -1.00 -1.88
CA LEU A 67 5.98 -2.05 -1.12
C LEU A 67 5.79 -3.32 -1.95
N GLU A 68 5.44 -3.22 -3.23
CA GLU A 68 5.34 -4.36 -4.14
C GLU A 68 6.69 -5.09 -4.22
N CYS A 69 7.80 -4.35 -4.36
CA CYS A 69 9.14 -4.93 -4.38
C CYS A 69 9.48 -5.66 -3.06
N LEU A 70 9.17 -5.06 -1.91
CA LEU A 70 9.49 -5.63 -0.59
C LEU A 70 8.57 -6.78 -0.18
N VAL A 71 7.30 -6.77 -0.57
CA VAL A 71 6.27 -7.67 -0.06
C VAL A 71 5.99 -8.81 -1.02
N GLU A 72 5.75 -8.49 -2.29
CA GLU A 72 5.36 -9.49 -3.29
C GLU A 72 6.56 -10.11 -3.95
N ARG A 73 7.53 -9.28 -4.35
CA ARG A 73 8.73 -9.74 -5.06
C ARG A 73 9.88 -10.17 -4.14
N GLU A 74 9.79 -9.87 -2.84
CA GLU A 74 10.83 -10.16 -1.83
C GLU A 74 12.25 -9.71 -2.26
N MET A 75 12.34 -8.56 -2.93
CA MET A 75 13.60 -8.02 -3.45
C MET A 75 14.50 -7.54 -2.30
N ALA A 76 15.81 -7.68 -2.50
CA ALA A 76 16.81 -7.07 -1.64
C ALA A 76 16.81 -5.53 -1.80
N LEU A 77 17.23 -4.79 -0.77
CA LEU A 77 17.23 -3.33 -0.85
C LEU A 77 18.07 -2.83 -2.02
N THR A 78 19.22 -3.45 -2.29
CA THR A 78 20.12 -3.09 -3.41
C THR A 78 19.41 -3.17 -4.78
N GLU A 79 18.55 -4.18 -4.98
CA GLU A 79 17.79 -4.33 -6.21
C GLU A 79 16.69 -3.25 -6.33
N ILE A 80 16.09 -2.85 -5.22
CA ILE A 80 15.11 -1.75 -5.18
C ILE A 80 15.80 -0.42 -5.51
N LEU A 81 17.02 -0.19 -5.03
CA LEU A 81 17.80 1.00 -5.39
C LEU A 81 18.15 1.02 -6.88
N ALA A 82 18.49 -0.13 -7.46
CA ALA A 82 18.78 -0.26 -8.89
C ALA A 82 17.57 0.10 -9.78
N ARG A 83 16.34 0.08 -9.24
CA ARG A 83 15.12 0.57 -9.92
C ARG A 83 14.99 2.10 -9.94
N GLY A 84 15.90 2.82 -9.27
CA GLY A 84 15.94 4.28 -9.25
C GLY A 84 15.28 4.94 -8.04
N HIS A 85 14.95 4.18 -6.99
CA HIS A 85 14.39 4.73 -5.76
C HIS A 85 15.46 5.37 -4.87
N ASP A 86 15.08 6.46 -4.19
CA ASP A 86 15.97 7.14 -3.24
C ASP A 86 16.28 6.23 -2.02
N PRO A 87 17.56 6.05 -1.64
CA PRO A 87 17.94 5.16 -0.55
C PRO A 87 17.30 5.49 0.80
N LYS A 88 17.14 6.78 1.13
CA LYS A 88 16.54 7.19 2.40
C LYS A 88 15.06 6.83 2.43
N THR A 89 14.38 7.00 1.30
CA THR A 89 12.97 6.63 1.11
C THR A 89 12.77 5.13 1.28
N VAL A 90 13.56 4.31 0.60
CA VAL A 90 13.47 2.83 0.67
C VAL A 90 13.68 2.33 2.10
N GLN A 91 14.75 2.77 2.77
CA GLN A 91 15.03 2.39 4.17
C GLN A 91 13.92 2.83 5.13
N LYS A 92 13.32 4.02 4.89
CA LYS A 92 12.21 4.52 5.70
C LYS A 92 10.97 3.63 5.52
N VAL A 93 10.61 3.31 4.28
CA VAL A 93 9.45 2.45 3.97
C VAL A 93 9.65 1.05 4.55
N GLU A 94 10.82 0.44 4.37
CA GLU A 94 11.15 -0.88 4.91
C GLU A 94 11.04 -0.90 6.45
N ARG A 95 11.60 0.11 7.12
CA ARG A 95 11.48 0.25 8.57
C ARG A 95 10.01 0.36 9.00
N LEU A 96 9.23 1.22 8.34
CA LEU A 96 7.81 1.42 8.65
C LEU A 96 7.00 0.13 8.41
N LEU A 97 7.32 -0.60 7.34
CA LEU A 97 6.75 -1.89 7.03
C LEU A 97 6.98 -2.84 8.21
N TYR A 98 8.21 -3.03 8.68
CA TYR A 98 8.49 -3.97 9.77
C TYR A 98 7.86 -3.57 11.12
N ILE A 99 7.93 -2.30 11.53
CA ILE A 99 7.36 -1.89 12.82
C ILE A 99 5.83 -2.00 12.85
N ALA A 100 5.17 -1.98 11.69
CA ALA A 100 3.72 -2.12 11.61
C ALA A 100 3.21 -3.57 11.70
N GLU A 101 4.10 -4.56 11.90
CA GLU A 101 3.74 -5.98 11.97
C GLU A 101 2.70 -6.27 13.07
N TYR A 102 2.86 -5.66 14.25
CA TYR A 102 1.90 -5.84 15.35
C TYR A 102 0.49 -5.36 15.00
N LYS A 103 0.35 -4.28 14.21
CA LYS A 103 -0.94 -3.74 13.75
C LYS A 103 -1.59 -4.70 12.75
N ARG A 104 -0.80 -5.26 11.83
CA ARG A 104 -1.28 -6.19 10.81
C ARG A 104 -1.79 -7.50 11.41
N ARG A 105 -1.15 -8.01 12.47
CA ARG A 105 -1.64 -9.23 13.16
C ARG A 105 -2.99 -9.06 13.85
N GLN A 106 -3.37 -7.83 14.21
CA GLN A 106 -4.67 -7.51 14.80
C GLN A 106 -5.74 -7.14 13.75
N SER A 107 -5.36 -7.07 12.48
CA SER A 107 -6.26 -6.65 11.41
C SER A 107 -7.28 -7.73 11.08
N ALA A 108 -8.54 -7.34 10.86
CA ALA A 108 -9.59 -8.26 10.43
C ALA A 108 -9.24 -8.97 9.10
N PRO A 109 -9.76 -10.18 8.87
CA PRO A 109 -9.64 -10.85 7.58
C PRO A 109 -10.07 -9.98 6.40
N GLY A 110 -9.45 -10.21 5.25
CA GLY A 110 -9.73 -9.52 3.99
C GLY A 110 -9.51 -10.46 2.81
N VAL A 111 -10.04 -10.07 1.65
CA VAL A 111 -9.87 -10.83 0.41
C VAL A 111 -8.42 -10.72 -0.05
N LYS A 112 -7.84 -11.84 -0.48
CA LYS A 112 -6.51 -11.90 -1.12
C LYS A 112 -6.68 -11.78 -2.64
N ILE A 113 -5.89 -10.91 -3.25
CA ILE A 113 -5.85 -10.68 -4.70
C ILE A 113 -4.41 -10.80 -5.21
N SER A 114 -3.44 -10.30 -4.44
CA SER A 114 -2.00 -10.38 -4.72
C SER A 114 -1.47 -11.81 -4.68
N GLU A 115 -0.31 -12.06 -5.30
CA GLU A 115 0.38 -13.35 -5.17
C GLU A 115 0.80 -13.61 -3.72
N ARG A 116 1.24 -12.55 -3.02
CA ARG A 116 1.73 -12.62 -1.65
C ARG A 116 1.10 -11.54 -0.76
N SER A 117 0.15 -11.98 0.07
CA SER A 117 -0.62 -11.09 0.93
C SER A 117 -0.11 -11.04 2.38
N PHE A 118 -0.44 -9.97 3.09
CA PHE A 118 -0.23 -9.89 4.53
C PHE A 118 -1.11 -10.89 5.30
N GLY A 119 -0.49 -11.88 5.92
CA GLY A 119 -1.18 -12.88 6.74
C GLY A 119 -0.52 -14.25 6.64
N ARG A 120 -1.17 -15.18 5.94
CA ARG A 120 -0.67 -16.56 5.83
C ARG A 120 0.64 -16.64 5.05
N ASP A 121 0.77 -15.85 3.99
CA ASP A 121 1.86 -15.95 3.00
C ASP A 121 3.15 -15.25 3.45
N ARG A 122 3.01 -14.20 4.27
CA ARG A 122 4.13 -13.44 4.83
C ARG A 122 4.05 -13.39 6.35
N ARG A 123 4.85 -14.22 7.02
CA ARG A 123 4.88 -14.36 8.48
C ARG A 123 6.19 -13.82 9.05
N TYR A 124 6.18 -12.58 9.53
CA TYR A 124 7.33 -11.96 10.16
C TYR A 124 7.17 -11.88 11.68
N PRO A 125 8.25 -11.96 12.48
CA PRO A 125 8.17 -11.77 13.92
C PRO A 125 7.79 -10.31 14.26
N ILE A 126 6.98 -10.13 15.32
CA ILE A 126 6.68 -8.78 15.85
C ILE A 126 7.96 -8.19 16.47
N THR A 127 8.63 -8.96 17.34
CA THR A 127 9.92 -8.58 17.91
C THR A 127 11.01 -8.84 16.87
N ASN A 128 11.35 -7.81 16.11
CA ASN A 128 12.32 -7.91 15.01
C ASN A 128 13.32 -6.75 14.99
N ARG A 129 14.62 -7.06 15.23
CA ARG A 129 15.74 -6.11 15.12
C ARG A 129 16.58 -6.30 13.85
N PHE A 130 16.23 -7.25 12.98
CA PHE A 130 16.91 -7.41 11.70
C PHE A 130 16.76 -6.15 10.85
N ARG A 131 17.86 -5.65 10.30
CA ARG A 131 17.90 -4.53 9.35
C ARG A 131 18.88 -4.91 8.26
N GLU A 132 18.45 -4.82 7.01
CA GLU A 132 19.34 -5.00 5.89
C GLU A 132 20.31 -3.81 5.85
N THR A 133 21.60 -4.10 5.88
CA THR A 133 22.64 -3.09 5.72
C THR A 133 22.98 -2.98 4.25
N LEU A 134 22.79 -1.80 3.67
CA LEU A 134 23.40 -1.46 2.39
C LEU A 134 24.91 -1.40 2.63
N SER A 135 25.65 -2.43 2.23
CA SER A 135 27.10 -2.35 2.12
C SER A 135 27.45 -1.49 0.92
N ASP A 136 28.46 -0.63 1.08
CA ASP A 136 29.07 0.15 -0.01
C ASP A 136 29.58 -0.74 -1.16
#